data_AF-A0A8R1HWM9-F1
#
_entry.id   AF-A0A8R1HWM9-F1
#
_cell.length_a   1.000
_cell.length_b   1.000
_cell.length_c   1.000
_cell.angle_alpha   90.00
_cell.angle_beta   90.00
_cell.angle_gamma   90.00
#
_symmetry.space_group_name_H-M   'P 1'
#
loop_
_entity.id
_entity.type
_entity.pdbx_description
1 polymer ?
#
loop_
_entity_poly.entity_id
_entity_poly.type
_entity_poly.pdbx_seq_one_letter_code
_entity_poly.pdbx_strand_id
1 'polypeptide(L)'
;PDITTTNKRRRHNNTPSKGHRCAFCEGPHISDTCSNVKEWQERRKILEGKEYGPRCIHHRTQGHACRPKDCYYCGKKSHHSSICQIPDQ
;
A
#
# COMPACT_ATOMS: atom_id res chain seq x y z
N PRO A 1 23.01 -22.73 -5.06
CA PRO A 1 22.82 -21.38 -5.63
C PRO A 1 22.36 -20.46 -4.50
N ASP A 2 23.28 -19.61 -4.05
CA ASP A 2 23.08 -18.64 -2.98
C ASP A 2 22.03 -17.60 -3.39
N ILE A 3 20.80 -17.74 -2.88
CA ILE A 3 19.81 -16.68 -2.93
C ILE A 3 19.91 -15.95 -1.61
N THR A 4 20.80 -14.96 -1.59
CA THR A 4 20.95 -13.99 -0.52
C THR A 4 19.60 -13.28 -0.34
N THR A 5 18.76 -13.79 0.57
CA THR A 5 17.57 -13.09 1.04
C THR A 5 18.05 -11.87 1.80
N THR A 6 18.28 -10.77 1.06
CA THR A 6 18.41 -9.44 1.64
C THR A 6 17.08 -9.14 2.31
N ASN A 7 16.97 -9.54 3.58
CA ASN A 7 16.02 -9.07 4.56
C ASN A 7 16.24 -7.56 4.71
N LYS A 8 15.83 -6.79 3.71
CA LYS A 8 15.55 -5.38 3.90
C LYS A 8 14.40 -5.43 4.91
N ARG A 9 14.69 -5.17 6.19
CA ARG A 9 13.67 -4.86 7.16
C ARG A 9 13.21 -3.46 6.81
N ARG A 10 11.93 -3.29 6.48
CA ARG A 10 11.42 -1.99 6.13
C ARG A 10 11.58 -1.10 7.38
N ARG A 11 12.42 -0.07 7.31
CA ARG A 11 12.24 1.11 8.17
C ARG A 11 10.99 1.81 7.65
N HIS A 12 9.82 1.26 7.92
CA HIS A 12 8.61 2.04 7.81
C HIS A 12 8.80 3.20 8.78
N ASN A 13 8.95 4.41 8.26
CA ASN A 13 8.52 5.54 9.04
C ASN A 13 7.00 5.40 9.14
N ASN A 14 6.53 4.66 10.15
CA ASN A 14 5.10 4.47 10.42
C ASN A 14 4.41 5.79 10.78
N THR A 15 5.19 6.87 10.90
CA THR A 15 4.71 8.23 11.05
C THR A 15 4.16 8.74 9.72
N PRO A 16 2.82 8.81 9.55
CA PRO A 16 2.23 9.53 8.43
C PRO A 16 2.66 11.00 8.48
N SER A 17 2.88 11.62 7.32
CA SER A 17 3.04 13.08 7.24
C SER A 17 1.79 13.79 7.79
N LYS A 18 1.94 15.02 8.29
CA LYS A 18 0.81 15.81 8.81
C LYS A 18 -0.26 15.96 7.71
N GLY A 19 -1.46 15.44 7.98
CA GLY A 19 -2.58 15.42 7.02
C GLY A 19 -2.71 14.15 6.17
N HIS A 20 -1.77 13.20 6.25
CA HIS A 20 -1.93 11.90 5.60
C HIS A 20 -3.00 11.07 6.33
N ARG A 21 -3.99 10.60 5.57
CA ARG A 21 -5.07 9.73 6.05
C ARG A 21 -4.98 8.38 5.35
N CYS A 22 -5.24 7.32 6.10
CA CYS A 22 -5.32 5.97 5.53
C CYS A 22 -6.39 5.93 4.41
N ALA A 23 -6.03 5.40 3.24
CA ALA A 23 -6.98 5.29 2.13
C ALA A 23 -8.19 4.40 2.46
N PHE A 24 -8.01 3.45 3.39
CA PHE A 24 -9.03 2.48 3.76
C PHE A 24 -9.98 2.99 4.84
N CYS A 25 -9.46 3.37 6.01
CA CYS A 25 -10.24 3.76 7.18
C CYS A 25 -10.05 5.23 7.60
N GLU A 26 -9.33 6.02 6.81
CA GLU A 26 -9.13 7.48 7.02
C GLU A 26 -8.45 7.87 8.34
N GLY A 27 -7.93 6.88 9.07
CA GLY A 27 -7.19 7.08 10.31
C GLY A 27 -5.80 7.70 10.10
N PRO A 28 -5.19 8.19 11.19
CA PRO A 28 -3.87 8.84 11.18
C PRO A 28 -2.74 7.79 11.17
N HIS A 29 -2.69 6.98 10.12
CA HIS A 29 -1.62 5.99 9.88
C HIS A 29 -1.43 5.79 8.38
N ILE A 30 -0.34 5.11 8.01
CA ILE A 30 -0.09 4.72 6.61
C ILE A 30 -1.00 3.57 6.22
N SER A 31 -1.53 3.60 5.00
CA SER A 31 -2.50 2.59 4.51
C SER A 31 -1.98 1.16 4.62
N ASP A 32 -0.66 0.96 4.51
CA ASP A 32 -0.02 -0.36 4.59
C ASP A 32 -0.25 -1.05 5.94
N THR A 33 -0.17 -0.29 7.03
CA THR A 33 -0.31 -0.79 8.41
C THR A 33 -1.74 -0.68 8.93
N CYS A 34 -2.71 -0.48 8.04
CA CYS A 34 -4.12 -0.38 8.42
C CYS A 34 -4.59 -1.69 9.08
N SER A 35 -4.90 -1.63 10.38
CA SER A 35 -5.40 -2.78 11.13
C SER A 35 -6.92 -2.99 11.00
N ASN A 36 -7.64 -1.95 10.54
CA ASN A 36 -9.10 -1.99 10.35
C ASN A 36 -9.51 -2.84 9.15
N VAL A 37 -8.69 -2.84 8.09
CA VAL A 37 -8.93 -3.64 6.88
C VAL A 37 -7.71 -4.51 6.68
N LYS A 38 -7.80 -5.79 7.06
CA LYS A 38 -6.68 -6.74 6.98
C LYS A 38 -6.64 -7.43 5.61
N GLU A 39 -7.81 -7.78 5.10
CA GLU A 39 -7.93 -8.56 3.87
C GLU A 39 -7.61 -7.70 2.63
N TRP A 40 -6.66 -8.17 1.81
CA TRP A 40 -6.26 -7.47 0.59
C TRP A 40 -7.42 -7.31 -0.41
N GLN A 41 -8.36 -8.26 -0.42
CA GLN A 41 -9.56 -8.22 -1.26
C GLN A 41 -10.48 -7.06 -0.87
N GLU A 42 -10.71 -6.88 0.44
CA GLU A 42 -11.50 -5.76 0.96
C GLU A 42 -10.81 -4.42 0.70
N ARG A 43 -9.49 -4.35 0.95
CA ARG A 43 -8.69 -3.17 0.61
C ARG A 43 -8.86 -2.78 -0.85
N ARG A 44 -8.81 -3.75 -1.77
CA ARG A 44 -9.00 -3.52 -3.21
C ARG A 44 -10.41 -3.00 -3.53
N LYS A 45 -11.45 -3.58 -2.93
CA LYS A 45 -12.84 -3.09 -3.10
C LYS A 45 -13.01 -1.64 -2.62
N ILE A 46 -12.40 -1.29 -1.49
CA ILE A 46 -12.45 0.09 -0.97
C ILE A 46 -11.76 1.06 -1.91
N LEU A 47 -10.58 0.72 -2.44
CA LEU A 47 -9.90 1.58 -3.41
C LEU A 47 -10.72 1.75 -4.68
N GLU A 48 -11.36 0.69 -5.17
CA GLU A 48 -12.21 0.76 -6.36
C GLU A 48 -13.44 1.66 -6.10
N GLY A 49 -14.10 1.50 -4.96
CA GLY A 49 -15.25 2.33 -4.58
C GLY A 49 -14.92 3.80 -4.30
N LYS A 50 -13.70 4.10 -3.83
CA LYS A 50 -13.24 5.48 -3.62
C LYS A 50 -12.56 6.10 -4.85
N GLU A 51 -12.52 5.40 -5.98
CA GLU A 51 -11.79 5.82 -7.19
C GLU A 51 -10.28 6.03 -6.97
N TYR A 52 -9.67 5.25 -6.09
CA TYR A 52 -8.23 5.23 -5.89
C TYR A 52 -7.53 4.36 -6.93
N GLY A 53 -6.31 4.71 -7.27
CA GLY A 53 -5.46 3.88 -8.11
C GLY A 53 -4.94 2.66 -7.33
N PRO A 54 -5.13 1.41 -7.82
CA PRO A 54 -4.65 0.20 -7.11
C PRO A 54 -3.11 0.11 -7.03
N ARG A 55 -2.40 0.89 -7.86
CA ARG A 55 -0.93 0.92 -7.91
C ARG A 55 -0.29 1.96 -6.98
N CYS A 56 -1.01 3.03 -6.69
CA CYS A 56 -0.48 4.21 -6.02
C CYS A 56 -1.28 4.64 -4.81
N ILE A 57 -2.46 4.05 -4.55
CA ILE A 57 -3.39 4.40 -3.48
C ILE A 57 -3.66 5.91 -3.37
N HIS A 58 -3.75 6.59 -4.52
CA HIS A 58 -4.15 7.99 -4.64
C HIS A 58 -5.44 8.12 -5.45
N HIS A 59 -6.25 9.14 -5.16
CA HIS A 59 -7.45 9.47 -5.93
C HIS A 59 -7.13 9.70 -7.41
N ARG A 60 -7.86 9.04 -8.30
CA ARG A 60 -7.71 9.21 -9.76
C ARG A 60 -8.05 10.63 -10.22
N THR A 61 -8.95 11.32 -9.52
CA THR A 61 -9.43 12.66 -9.86
C THR A 61 -8.47 13.79 -9.50
N GLN A 62 -7.43 13.52 -8.70
CA GLN A 62 -6.48 14.56 -8.26
C GLN A 62 -5.42 14.97 -9.31
N GLY A 63 -5.52 14.50 -10.56
CA GLY A 63 -4.54 14.81 -11.61
C GLY A 63 -3.12 14.42 -11.23
N HIS A 64 -2.95 13.44 -10.34
CA HIS A 64 -1.65 13.08 -9.81
C HIS A 64 -0.88 12.24 -10.83
N ALA A 65 0.43 12.47 -10.94
CA ALA A 65 1.32 11.59 -11.67
C ALA A 65 1.47 10.28 -10.89
N CYS A 66 0.73 9.24 -11.28
CA CYS A 66 0.83 7.92 -10.68
C CYS A 66 2.26 7.40 -10.86
N ARG A 67 3.01 7.36 -9.75
CA ARG A 67 4.36 6.79 -9.68
C ARG A 67 4.27 5.42 -9.02
N PRO A 68 3.91 4.35 -9.77
CA PRO A 68 3.85 3.01 -9.22
C PRO A 68 5.23 2.62 -8.69
N LYS A 69 5.26 2.10 -7.47
CA LYS A 69 6.45 1.51 -6.87
C LYS A 69 6.35 -0.01 -6.94
N ASP A 70 7.51 -0.66 -6.96
CA ASP A 70 7.58 -2.10 -6.78
C ASP A 70 6.93 -2.47 -5.44
N CYS A 71 6.02 -3.46 -5.47
CA CYS A 71 5.46 -4.00 -4.27
C CYS A 71 6.59 -4.56 -3.40
N TYR A 72 6.57 -4.21 -2.13
CA TYR A 72 7.62 -4.61 -1.20
C TYR A 72 7.65 -6.13 -0.96
N TYR A 73 6.47 -6.76 -0.93
CA TYR A 73 6.33 -8.16 -0.57
C TYR A 73 6.64 -9.11 -1.72
N CYS A 74 6.20 -8.77 -2.94
CA CYS A 74 6.34 -9.64 -4.11
C CYS A 74 7.24 -9.08 -5.22
N GLY A 75 7.73 -7.84 -5.09
CA GLY A 75 8.55 -7.16 -6.10
C GLY A 75 7.82 -6.70 -7.37
N LYS A 76 6.50 -6.92 -7.50
CA LYS A 76 5.74 -6.58 -8.73
C LYS A 76 5.26 -5.12 -8.73
N LYS A 77 5.31 -4.44 -9.88
CA LYS A 77 4.79 -3.05 -10.08
C LYS A 77 3.28 -2.96 -10.37
N SER A 78 2.58 -4.09 -10.32
CA SER A 78 1.17 -4.18 -10.70
C SER A 78 0.21 -3.65 -9.62
N HIS A 79 0.66 -3.55 -8.37
CA HIS A 79 -0.17 -3.16 -7.23
C HIS A 79 0.64 -2.44 -6.15
N HIS A 80 -0.04 -1.67 -5.30
CA HIS A 80 0.55 -1.09 -4.09
C HIS A 80 0.78 -2.18 -3.04
N SER A 81 1.87 -2.10 -2.25
CA SER A 81 2.20 -3.09 -1.21
C SER A 81 1.03 -3.41 -0.28
N SER A 82 0.20 -2.40 0.03
CA SER A 82 -0.93 -2.53 0.95
C SER A 82 -2.06 -3.42 0.43
N ILE A 83 -2.11 -3.71 -0.86
CA ILE A 83 -3.09 -4.64 -1.45
C ILE A 83 -2.41 -5.90 -2.01
N CYS A 84 -1.17 -6.16 -1.61
CA CYS A 84 -0.51 -7.40 -1.96
C CYS A 84 -1.20 -8.57 -1.27
N GLN A 85 -1.35 -9.68 -1.99
CA GLN A 85 -1.85 -10.95 -1.47
C GLN A 85 -0.83 -11.63 -0.55
N ILE A 86 0.47 -11.29 -0.68
CA ILE A 86 1.53 -11.86 0.15
C ILE A 86 1.64 -10.99 1.41
N PRO A 87 1.29 -11.50 2.61
CA PRO A 87 1.52 -10.78 3.86
C PRO A 87 3.03 -10.68 4.14
N ASP A 88 3.43 -9.68 4.92
CA ASP A 88 4.74 -9.62 5.58
C ASP A 88 4.94 -10.94 6.35
N GLN A 89 5.94 -11.74 5.97
CA GLN A 89 6.33 -12.98 6.67
C GLN A 89 7.20 -12.65 7.88
#